data_AF-A0A8J6MAD0-F1
#
_entry.id   AF-A0A8J6MAD0-F1
#
_cell.length_a   1.000
_cell.length_b   1.000
_cell.length_c   1.000
_cell.angle_alpha   90.00
_cell.angle_beta   90.00
_cell.angle_gamma   90.00
#
_symmetry.space_group_name_H-M   'P 1'
#
loop_
_entity.id
_entity.type
_entity.pdbx_description
1 polymer ?
#
loop_
_entity_poly.entity_id
_entity_poly.type
_entity_poly.pdbx_seq_one_letter_code
_entity_poly.pdbx_strand_id
1 'polypeptide(L)' 'MNVPTLVIGLIVLAVFVAIVARGVYNKTHHRGGCSCSGGCGNCPGSGMCHPER' A
#
# COMPACT_ATOMS: atom_id res chain seq x y z
N MET A 1 -4.51 -0.83 -37.60
CA MET A 1 -4.47 -0.69 -36.13
C MET A 1 -4.71 0.79 -35.83
N ASN A 2 -5.83 1.12 -35.19
CA ASN A 2 -6.25 2.51 -35.09
C ASN A 2 -5.57 3.16 -33.89
N VAL A 3 -4.86 4.27 -34.13
CA VAL A 3 -4.18 5.09 -33.11
C VAL A 3 -5.07 5.37 -31.88
N PRO A 4 -6.39 5.66 -32.02
CA PRO A 4 -7.28 5.86 -30.87
C PRO A 4 -7.37 4.63 -29.95
N THR A 5 -7.41 3.43 -30.51
CA THR A 5 -7.52 2.19 -29.74
C THR A 5 -6.24 1.93 -28.94
N LEU A 6 -5.07 2.23 -29.52
CA LEU A 6 -3.78 2.15 -28.82
C LEU A 6 -3.70 3.16 -27.67
N VAL A 7 -4.17 4.39 -27.88
CA VAL A 7 -4.17 5.43 -26.85
C VAL A 7 -5.07 5.04 -25.68
N ILE A 8 -6.29 4.57 -25.96
CA ILE A 8 -7.22 4.13 -24.91
C ILE A 8 -6.65 2.93 -24.14
N GLY A 9 -6.10 1.95 -24.85
CA GLY A 9 -5.46 0.79 -24.23
C GLY A 9 -4.32 1.18 -23.28
N LEU A 10 -3.47 2.13 -23.68
CA LEU A 10 -2.38 2.63 -22.84
C LEU A 10 -2.87 3.36 -21.59
N ILE A 11 -3.91 4.18 -21.70
CA ILE A 11 -4.48 4.91 -20.56
C ILE A 11 -5.02 3.93 -19.51
N VAL A 12 -5.81 2.94 -19.95
CA VAL A 12 -6.38 1.93 -19.05
C VAL A 12 -5.27 1.12 -18.36
N LEU A 13 -4.27 0.68 -19.13
CA LEU A 13 -3.11 -0.04 -18.60
C LEU A 13 -2.36 0.81 -17.55
N ALA A 14 -2.09 2.09 -17.85
CA ALA A 14 -1.39 2.99 -16.94
C ALA A 14 -2.15 3.20 -15.62
N VAL A 15 -3.47 3.40 -15.68
CA VAL A 15 -4.31 3.54 -14.48
C VAL A 15 -4.30 2.27 -13.65
N PHE A 16 -4.44 1.10 -14.27
CA PHE A 16 -4.41 -0.19 -13.58
C PHE A 16 -3.07 -0.40 -12.87
N VAL A 17 -1.95 -0.20 -13.58
CA VAL A 17 -0.60 -0.32 -13.02
C VAL A 17 -0.40 0.68 -11.88
N ALA A 18 -0.86 1.92 -12.01
CA ALA A 18 -0.74 2.94 -10.96
C ALA A 18 -1.46 2.52 -9.67
N ILE A 19 -2.67 1.95 -9.77
CA ILE A 19 -3.44 1.48 -8.60
C ILE A 19 -2.71 0.31 -7.91
N VAL A 20 -2.30 -0.70 -8.68
CA VAL A 20 -1.60 -1.88 -8.15
C VAL A 20 -0.25 -1.51 -7.57
N ALA A 21 0.54 -0.71 -8.30
CA ALA A 21 1.84 -0.23 -7.84
C ALA A 21 1.69 0.62 -6.58
N ARG A 22 0.69 1.50 -6.48
CA ARG A 22 0.43 2.27 -5.26
C ARG A 22 0.05 1.37 -4.09
N GLY A 23 -0.75 0.35 -4.31
CA GLY A 23 -1.12 -0.64 -3.29
C GLY A 23 0.09 -1.44 -2.79
N VAL A 24 0.90 -1.98 -3.70
CA VAL A 24 2.12 -2.73 -3.38
C VAL A 24 3.18 -1.84 -2.76
N TYR A 25 3.38 -0.63 -3.29
CA TYR A 25 4.30 0.37 -2.75
C TYR A 25 3.89 0.78 -1.33
N ASN A 26 2.59 1.00 -1.08
CA ASN A 26 2.10 1.34 0.26
C ASN A 26 2.25 0.19 1.26
N LYS A 27 2.14 -1.07 0.79
CA LYS A 27 2.44 -2.26 1.61
C LYS A 27 3.93 -2.42 1.89
N THR A 28 4.80 -2.23 0.89
CA THR A 28 6.25 -2.45 1.01
C THR A 28 6.99 -1.29 1.69
N HIS A 29 6.49 -0.05 1.60
CA HIS A 29 7.01 1.10 2.34
C HIS A 29 6.48 1.20 3.77
N HIS A 30 5.88 0.13 4.29
CA HIS A 30 5.54 0.00 5.70
C HIS A 30 4.84 1.23 6.32
N ARG A 31 3.90 1.87 5.60
CA ARG A 31 2.84 2.68 6.27
C ARG A 31 1.76 1.76 6.88
N GLY A 32 2.17 0.58 7.33
CA GLY A 32 1.38 -0.42 8.04
C GLY A 32 2.16 -1.06 9.20
N GLY A 33 3.41 -0.64 9.44
CA GLY A 33 3.98 -0.75 10.77
C GLY A 33 3.22 0.24 11.65
N CYS A 34 2.73 -0.20 12.81
CA CYS A 34 2.13 0.70 13.78
C CYS A 34 2.99 1.96 13.87
N SER A 35 2.38 3.13 13.65
CA SER A 35 3.05 4.43 13.76
C SER A 35 3.34 4.77 15.24
N CYS A 36 3.82 3.78 16.00
CA CYS A 36 4.24 3.91 17.38
C CYS A 36 5.60 4.62 17.42
N SER A 37 5.62 5.88 17.03
CA SER A 37 6.64 6.84 17.43
C SER A 37 6.52 7.02 18.96
N GLY A 38 7.11 6.11 19.73
CA GLY A 38 7.23 6.24 21.19
C GLY A 38 5.99 5.92 22.03
N GLY A 39 5.04 5.12 21.54
CA GLY A 39 3.79 4.85 22.25
C GLY A 39 3.13 3.50 21.95
N CYS A 40 3.86 2.39 22.08
CA CYS A 40 3.29 1.04 21.90
C CYS A 40 2.35 0.61 23.04
N GLY A 41 2.35 1.29 24.20
CA GLY A 41 1.57 0.90 25.38
C GLY A 41 0.05 1.09 25.27
N ASN A 42 -0.44 1.90 24.31
CA ASN A 42 -1.87 2.15 24.09
C ASN A 42 -2.35 1.73 22.69
N CYS A 43 -1.55 0.97 21.94
CA CYS A 43 -2.02 0.42 20.67
C CYS A 43 -2.99 -0.74 20.96
N PRO A 44 -4.19 -0.79 20.36
CA PRO A 44 -5.14 -1.89 20.56
C PRO A 44 -4.61 -3.27 20.08
N GLY A 45 -3.45 -3.30 19.40
CA GLY A 45 -2.70 -4.50 19.03
C GLY A 45 -1.41 -4.76 19.83
N SER A 46 -1.17 -4.02 20.93
CA SER A 46 0.08 -4.09 21.70
C SER A 46 0.42 -5.50 22.18
N GLY A 47 -0.57 -6.25 22.69
CA GLY A 47 -0.39 -7.64 23.16
C GLY A 47 -0.10 -8.67 22.05
N MET A 48 -0.29 -8.32 20.78
CA MET A 48 0.04 -9.18 19.63
C MET A 48 1.44 -8.89 19.09
N CYS A 49 1.88 -7.63 19.15
CA CYS A 49 3.18 -7.20 18.63
C CYS A 49 4.31 -7.37 19.66
N HIS A 50 4.02 -7.25 20.95
CA HIS A 50 4.96 -7.48 22.03
C HIS A 50 4.34 -8.42 23.06
N PRO A 51 4.51 -9.75 22.92
CA PRO A 51 4.08 -10.70 23.94
C PRO A 51 4.93 -10.48 25.21
N GLU A 52 4.30 -9.96 26.26
CA GLU A 52 4.87 -9.85 27.60
C GLU A 52 5.20 -11.26 28.11
N ARG A 53 6.50 -11.51 28.31
CA ARG A 53 7.04 -12.70 28.95
C ARG A 53 7.88 -12.23 30.12
#